data_AF-A0A8B6D1Q8-F1
#
_entry.id   AF-A0A8B6D1Q8-F1
#
_cell.length_a   1.000
_cell.length_b   1.000
_cell.length_c   1.000
_cell.angle_alpha   90.00
_cell.angle_beta   90.00
_cell.angle_gamma   90.00
#
_symmetry.space_group_name_H-M   'P 1'
#
loop_
_entity.id
_entity.type
_entity.pdbx_description
1 polymer ?
#
loop_
_entity_poly.entity_id
_entity_poly.type
_entity_poly.pdbx_seq_one_letter_code
_entity_poly.pdbx_strand_id
1 'polypeptide(L)'
;MDLSDDEVLYDKKSKGKASKRKNNEESGPSKKRTKDRKTEDNSDDDDDDFNLTQQADFDVQTREADIGIIERISMKNFMCHSRLDVRLGPHVNFVVGRNGSGKSAIVTALVVGLGGKASVTSRGTTIKSFIKNGKQTAELEIHLRNRGADAYKPTEYGNTIIVERKFTKDGGSGYKIKSKDGKIISSKREDLNCILDQFNIQVDNPVSILNQDTSRHFLNSKSPHDKYKFFLKATQLEQMKADYQTADQHREVTKEVIEKKEQLLSENHKNAI
;
A
#
# COMPACT_ATOMS: atom_id res chain seq x y z
N MET A 1 -34.43 16.52 -12.51
CA MET A 1 -34.73 16.25 -11.09
C MET A 1 -33.58 16.82 -10.31
N ASP A 2 -33.76 18.08 -9.88
CA ASP A 2 -32.80 18.82 -9.09
C ASP A 2 -32.66 18.21 -7.71
N LEU A 3 -31.41 18.04 -7.27
CA LEU A 3 -31.04 17.88 -5.87
C LEU A 3 -29.85 18.80 -5.61
N SER A 4 -30.13 20.10 -5.62
CA SER A 4 -29.43 21.06 -4.77
C SER A 4 -30.05 20.97 -3.38
N ASP A 5 -29.21 20.75 -2.37
CA ASP A 5 -29.31 21.30 -1.01
C ASP A 5 -28.69 20.33 -0.01
N ASP A 6 -27.38 20.45 0.20
CA ASP A 6 -26.72 19.97 1.41
C ASP A 6 -25.70 21.03 1.86
N GLU A 7 -26.20 22.03 2.59
CA GLU A 7 -25.37 22.92 3.40
C GLU A 7 -25.75 22.81 4.88
N VAL A 8 -24.71 22.47 5.66
CA VAL A 8 -24.41 22.99 7.02
C VAL A 8 -25.37 22.63 8.16
N LEU A 9 -24.88 21.86 9.15
CA LEU A 9 -24.62 22.42 10.49
C LEU A 9 -23.76 21.52 11.39
N TYR A 10 -22.70 22.12 11.93
CA TYR A 10 -21.81 21.61 12.96
C TYR A 10 -22.32 21.91 14.39
N ASP A 11 -22.01 20.97 15.29
CA ASP A 11 -21.54 21.10 16.68
C ASP A 11 -22.45 21.72 17.77
N LYS A 12 -22.64 20.94 18.86
CA LYS A 12 -22.70 21.45 20.24
C LYS A 12 -22.35 20.36 21.27
N LYS A 13 -21.12 20.47 21.80
CA LYS A 13 -20.70 20.33 23.23
C LYS A 13 -21.23 19.18 24.09
N SER A 14 -20.30 18.39 24.64
CA SER A 14 -20.44 17.84 26.00
C SER A 14 -19.14 18.02 26.81
N LYS A 15 -19.27 18.71 27.94
CA LYS A 15 -18.26 18.88 29.00
C LYS A 15 -18.44 17.78 30.04
N GLY A 16 -17.34 17.09 30.37
CA GLY A 16 -16.92 16.71 31.73
C GLY A 16 -17.75 15.68 32.53
N LYS A 17 -17.08 14.61 32.98
CA LYS A 17 -16.74 14.40 34.41
C LYS A 17 -15.88 13.14 34.60
N ALA A 18 -14.89 13.28 35.48
CA ALA A 18 -14.03 12.21 35.98
C ALA A 18 -14.71 11.40 37.09
N SER A 19 -14.38 10.11 37.23
CA SER A 19 -14.43 9.41 38.51
C SER A 19 -13.39 8.29 38.57
N LYS A 20 -12.87 8.08 39.78
CA LYS A 20 -11.63 7.43 40.20
C LYS A 20 -11.86 5.94 40.58
N ARG A 21 -10.87 5.11 40.22
CA ARG A 21 -10.21 4.01 40.99
C ARG A 21 -11.03 3.13 41.95
N LYS A 22 -10.82 1.81 41.85
CA LYS A 22 -10.16 1.00 42.91
C LYS A 22 -9.68 -0.37 42.43
N ASN A 23 -8.45 -0.72 42.84
CA ASN A 23 -7.79 -2.04 42.78
C ASN A 23 -8.20 -2.90 43.99
N ASN A 24 -8.10 -4.22 43.84
CA ASN A 24 -7.48 -5.23 44.74
C ASN A 24 -7.54 -6.58 43.97
N GLU A 25 -6.43 -7.26 43.63
CA GLU A 25 -5.66 -8.23 44.47
C GLU A 25 -6.58 -9.25 45.18
N GLU A 26 -6.42 -10.57 45.14
CA GLU A 26 -5.32 -11.49 44.79
C GLU A 26 -5.88 -12.94 44.80
N SER A 27 -5.03 -13.91 44.39
CA SER A 27 -5.05 -15.35 44.74
C SER A 27 -5.94 -16.35 43.97
N GLY A 28 -5.29 -17.31 43.29
CA GLY A 28 -5.80 -18.68 43.08
C GLY A 28 -5.20 -19.63 44.14
N PRO A 29 -5.06 -20.94 43.90
CA PRO A 29 -5.90 -21.89 43.14
C PRO A 29 -6.32 -23.11 44.02
N SER A 30 -7.32 -23.91 43.62
CA SER A 30 -7.48 -25.27 44.20
C SER A 30 -8.17 -26.25 43.25
N LYS A 31 -7.56 -27.44 43.14
CA LYS A 31 -7.96 -28.59 42.33
C LYS A 31 -8.94 -29.50 43.10
N LYS A 32 -9.68 -30.29 42.31
CA LYS A 32 -10.08 -31.71 42.51
C LYS A 32 -11.38 -31.98 43.32
N ARG A 33 -12.41 -32.52 42.65
CA ARG A 33 -12.83 -33.96 42.69
C ARG A 33 -14.19 -34.21 42.02
N THR A 34 -14.15 -35.07 41.00
CA THR A 34 -15.07 -36.16 40.60
C THR A 34 -16.47 -36.24 41.22
N LYS A 35 -17.50 -36.34 40.37
CA LYS A 35 -18.57 -37.35 40.53
C LYS A 35 -19.29 -37.65 39.20
N ASP A 36 -19.19 -38.90 38.78
CA ASP A 36 -20.02 -39.54 37.75
C ASP A 36 -21.52 -39.33 38.03
N ARG A 37 -22.26 -38.93 36.99
CA ARG A 37 -23.65 -39.33 36.79
C ARG A 37 -23.89 -39.45 35.29
N LYS A 38 -24.01 -40.71 34.85
CA LYS A 38 -24.61 -41.09 33.58
C LYS A 38 -26.08 -40.68 33.59
N THR A 39 -26.48 -39.92 32.59
CA THR A 39 -27.85 -39.88 32.08
C THR A 39 -27.72 -39.90 30.57
N GLU A 40 -28.07 -41.04 30.01
CA GLU A 40 -28.37 -41.21 28.59
C GLU A 40 -29.62 -40.39 28.31
N ASP A 41 -29.51 -39.41 27.42
CA ASP A 41 -30.67 -38.84 26.74
C ASP A 41 -30.27 -38.64 25.29
N ASN A 42 -30.91 -39.42 24.42
CA ASN A 42 -30.79 -39.33 22.98
C ASN A 42 -31.61 -38.11 22.53
N SER A 43 -30.93 -37.04 22.12
CA SER A 43 -31.51 -36.06 21.22
C SER A 43 -30.64 -36.03 19.98
N ASP A 44 -31.26 -36.32 18.85
CA ASP A 44 -30.68 -36.33 17.51
C ASP A 44 -30.00 -34.98 17.22
N ASP A 45 -28.67 -34.94 17.35
CA ASP A 45 -27.83 -33.90 16.79
C ASP A 45 -27.52 -34.31 15.35
N ASP A 46 -28.19 -33.67 14.39
CA ASP A 46 -27.72 -33.57 13.01
C ASP A 46 -26.41 -32.75 13.03
N ASP A 47 -25.32 -33.41 13.41
CA ASP A 47 -23.96 -32.94 13.19
C ASP A 47 -23.67 -33.03 11.69
N ASP A 48 -24.19 -32.05 10.94
CA ASP A 48 -23.60 -31.64 9.68
C ASP A 48 -22.19 -31.13 9.99
N ASP A 49 -21.24 -32.07 10.09
CA ASP A 49 -19.80 -31.83 10.09
C ASP A 49 -19.46 -31.19 8.73
N PHE A 50 -19.71 -29.88 8.61
CA PHE A 50 -19.14 -29.04 7.59
C PHE A 50 -17.64 -28.99 7.84
N ASN A 51 -16.97 -30.04 7.36
CA ASN A 51 -15.53 -30.16 7.29
C ASN A 51 -15.03 -29.12 6.27
N LEU A 52 -14.99 -27.86 6.69
CA LEU A 52 -14.57 -26.68 5.94
C LEU A 52 -13.07 -26.66 5.65
N THR A 53 -12.34 -27.72 5.99
CA THR A 53 -11.02 -27.94 5.40
C THR A 53 -11.22 -28.46 3.98
N GLN A 54 -11.57 -27.56 3.07
CA GLN A 54 -11.15 -27.70 1.69
C GLN A 54 -9.64 -27.88 1.75
N GLN A 55 -9.18 -29.14 1.64
CA GLN A 55 -7.82 -29.42 1.24
C GLN A 55 -7.72 -28.79 -0.14
N ALA A 56 -7.18 -27.58 -0.17
CA ALA A 56 -6.90 -26.93 -1.43
C ALA A 56 -5.85 -27.79 -2.11
N ASP A 57 -6.29 -28.57 -3.10
CA ASP A 57 -5.46 -29.19 -4.12
C ASP A 57 -4.78 -28.07 -4.90
N PHE A 58 -3.82 -27.42 -4.25
CA PHE A 58 -2.87 -26.59 -4.94
C PHE A 58 -1.83 -27.54 -5.51
N ASP A 59 -2.06 -28.00 -6.75
CA ASP A 59 -1.00 -28.54 -7.58
C ASP A 59 -0.05 -27.38 -7.92
N VAL A 60 0.73 -26.95 -6.93
CA VAL A 60 1.65 -25.82 -7.04
C VAL A 60 2.89 -26.33 -7.74
N GLN A 61 2.85 -26.39 -9.07
CA GLN A 61 4.06 -26.03 -9.81
C GLN A 61 4.32 -24.56 -9.47
N THR A 62 5.13 -24.30 -8.44
CA THR A 62 5.47 -22.96 -7.94
C THR A 62 6.29 -22.23 -8.99
N ARG A 63 5.64 -21.78 -10.06
CA ARG A 63 6.26 -20.90 -11.04
C ARG A 63 6.39 -19.55 -10.35
N GLU A 64 7.63 -19.13 -10.15
CA GLU A 64 7.89 -17.78 -9.67
C GLU A 64 7.31 -16.77 -10.65
N ALA A 65 6.78 -15.65 -10.14
CA ALA A 65 6.35 -14.59 -11.03
C ALA A 65 7.55 -14.03 -11.81
N ASP A 66 7.35 -13.79 -13.10
CA ASP A 66 8.37 -13.27 -14.01
C ASP A 66 8.64 -11.78 -13.81
N ILE A 67 7.66 -11.03 -13.28
CA ILE A 67 7.74 -9.58 -13.04
C ILE A 67 7.31 -9.21 -11.63
N GLY A 68 7.67 -8.00 -11.20
CA GLY A 68 7.15 -7.38 -9.96
C GLY A 68 7.71 -7.97 -8.65
N ILE A 69 8.52 -9.03 -8.71
CA ILE A 69 9.24 -9.55 -7.55
C ILE A 69 10.32 -8.57 -7.13
N ILE A 70 10.31 -8.19 -5.84
CA ILE A 70 11.39 -7.39 -5.25
C ILE A 70 12.54 -8.35 -4.90
N GLU A 71 13.66 -8.25 -5.62
CA GLU A 71 14.80 -9.17 -5.47
C GLU A 71 15.80 -8.66 -4.41
N ARG A 72 15.92 -7.34 -4.26
CA ARG A 72 16.86 -6.71 -3.33
C ARG A 72 16.39 -5.31 -2.92
N ILE A 73 16.69 -4.96 -1.68
CA ILE A 73 16.60 -3.61 -1.17
C ILE A 73 17.90 -3.23 -0.46
N SER A 74 18.45 -2.08 -0.83
CA SER A 74 19.61 -1.46 -0.20
C SER A 74 19.26 -0.07 0.28
N MET A 75 19.78 0.29 1.45
CA MET A 75 19.56 1.59 2.06
C MET A 75 20.85 2.13 2.67
N LYS A 76 21.04 3.44 2.55
CA LYS A 76 22.18 4.17 3.10
C LYS A 76 21.68 5.38 3.86
N ASN A 77 22.16 5.56 5.08
CA ASN A 77 21.76 6.63 6.00
C ASN A 77 20.24 6.76 6.17
N PHE A 78 19.53 5.64 6.27
CA PHE A 78 18.07 5.60 6.34
C PHE A 78 17.61 5.15 7.74
N MET A 79 16.87 6.01 8.43
CA MET A 79 16.39 5.82 9.80
C MET A 79 17.52 5.40 10.76
N CYS A 80 17.48 4.18 11.29
CA CYS A 80 18.50 3.65 12.18
C CYS A 80 19.70 3.04 11.44
N HIS A 81 19.62 2.83 10.13
CA HIS A 81 20.62 2.11 9.33
C HIS A 81 21.60 3.05 8.64
N SER A 82 22.91 2.89 8.90
CA SER A 82 23.95 3.57 8.12
C SER A 82 24.10 2.95 6.73
N ARG A 83 24.07 1.61 6.68
CA ARG A 83 24.00 0.81 5.46
C ARG A 83 23.31 -0.50 5.80
N LEU A 84 22.31 -0.88 5.01
CA LEU A 84 21.67 -2.20 5.11
C LEU A 84 21.37 -2.68 3.69
N ASP A 85 21.68 -3.94 3.42
CA ASP A 85 21.47 -4.59 2.12
C ASP A 85 20.76 -5.92 2.38
N VAL A 86 19.59 -6.10 1.77
CA VAL A 86 18.73 -7.26 1.99
C VAL A 86 18.38 -7.85 0.64
N ARG A 87 18.71 -9.13 0.45
CA ARG A 87 18.23 -9.93 -0.68
C ARG A 87 16.97 -10.66 -0.25
N LEU A 88 15.95 -10.60 -1.09
CA LEU A 88 14.65 -11.21 -0.83
C LEU A 88 14.45 -12.40 -1.77
N GLY A 89 13.84 -13.46 -1.24
CA GLY A 89 13.33 -14.56 -2.03
C GLY A 89 12.02 -14.18 -2.75
N PRO A 90 11.63 -14.96 -3.77
CA PRO A 90 10.49 -14.66 -4.65
C PRO A 90 9.11 -14.89 -4.01
N HIS A 91 9.05 -15.60 -2.90
CA HIS A 91 7.80 -15.95 -2.21
C HIS A 91 7.75 -15.30 -0.82
N VAL A 92 8.00 -16.09 0.23
CA VAL A 92 7.87 -15.65 1.62
C VAL A 92 9.24 -15.27 2.18
N ASN A 93 9.32 -14.10 2.80
CA ASN A 93 10.52 -13.57 3.43
C ASN A 93 10.25 -13.30 4.92
N PHE A 94 11.04 -13.88 5.81
CA PHE A 94 10.96 -13.65 7.25
C PHE A 94 12.07 -12.71 7.71
N VAL A 95 11.70 -11.52 8.19
CA VAL A 95 12.65 -10.56 8.78
C VAL A 95 12.53 -10.62 10.30
N VAL A 96 13.53 -11.22 10.95
CA VAL A 96 13.57 -11.40 12.40
C VAL A 96 14.60 -10.49 13.07
N GLY A 97 14.38 -10.16 14.33
CA GLY A 97 15.29 -9.30 15.09
C GLY A 97 14.63 -8.67 16.32
N ARG A 98 15.46 -8.15 17.23
CA ARG A 98 15.00 -7.52 18.48
C ARG A 98 14.10 -6.30 18.22
N ASN A 99 13.24 -5.95 19.17
CA ASN A 99 12.47 -4.72 19.07
C ASN A 99 13.42 -3.50 18.99
N GLY A 100 13.09 -2.55 18.13
CA GLY A 100 13.95 -1.41 17.83
C GLY A 100 15.11 -1.68 16.86
N SER A 101 15.34 -2.92 16.39
CA SER A 101 16.45 -3.23 15.46
C SER A 101 16.27 -2.69 14.03
N GLY A 102 15.16 -1.99 13.75
CA GLY A 102 14.92 -1.39 12.44
C GLY A 102 14.29 -2.30 11.39
N LYS A 103 13.60 -3.39 11.78
CA LYS A 103 12.89 -4.29 10.85
C LYS A 103 11.88 -3.56 9.98
N SER A 104 11.02 -2.74 10.60
CA SER A 104 10.00 -1.96 9.90
C SER A 104 10.60 -0.94 8.93
N ALA A 105 11.88 -0.57 9.11
CA ALA A 105 12.56 0.34 8.18
C ALA A 105 12.69 -0.26 6.78
N ILE A 106 12.71 -1.59 6.64
CA ILE A 106 12.70 -2.26 5.32
C ILE A 106 11.38 -1.98 4.60
N VAL A 107 10.25 -2.19 5.27
CA VAL A 107 8.92 -1.90 4.70
C VAL A 107 8.76 -0.40 4.42
N THR A 108 9.19 0.47 5.35
CA THR A 108 9.20 1.93 5.13
C THR A 108 10.05 2.31 3.93
N ALA A 109 11.23 1.69 3.75
CA ALA A 109 12.10 1.93 2.62
C ALA A 109 11.49 1.45 1.30
N LEU A 110 10.72 0.35 1.28
CA LEU A 110 9.96 -0.08 0.10
C LEU A 110 8.89 0.94 -0.29
N VAL A 111 8.07 1.36 0.68
CA VAL A 111 7.01 2.37 0.44
C VAL A 111 7.63 3.66 -0.09
N VAL A 112 8.65 4.18 0.59
CA VAL A 112 9.27 5.45 0.21
C VAL A 112 10.07 5.29 -1.09
N GLY A 113 10.83 4.21 -1.27
CA GLY A 113 11.67 4.00 -2.46
C GLY A 113 10.86 3.83 -3.74
N LEU A 114 9.69 3.18 -3.68
CA LEU A 114 8.78 3.02 -4.80
C LEU A 114 7.72 4.13 -4.88
N GLY A 115 7.90 5.22 -4.14
CA GLY A 115 7.13 6.43 -4.34
C GLY A 115 5.78 6.53 -3.65
N GLY A 116 5.52 5.68 -2.66
CA GLY A 116 4.43 5.88 -1.71
C GLY A 116 4.64 7.16 -0.88
N LYS A 117 3.54 7.69 -0.36
CA LYS A 117 3.57 8.93 0.46
C LYS A 117 4.18 8.63 1.83
N ALA A 118 4.98 9.57 2.36
CA ALA A 118 5.59 9.42 3.69
C ALA A 118 4.54 9.14 4.79
N SER A 119 3.37 9.77 4.70
CA SER A 119 2.26 9.60 5.63
C SER A 119 1.73 8.16 5.71
N VAL A 120 1.82 7.37 4.64
CA VAL A 120 1.36 5.96 4.60
C VAL A 120 2.22 5.07 5.50
N THR A 121 3.45 5.48 5.79
CA THR A 121 4.36 4.69 6.61
C THR A 121 4.04 4.73 8.10
N SER A 122 3.20 5.67 8.57
CA SER A 122 2.94 5.94 9.99
C SER A 122 4.21 6.21 10.82
N ARG A 123 5.30 6.62 10.16
CA ARG A 123 6.62 6.86 10.79
C ARG A 123 7.17 8.27 10.56
N GLY A 124 6.61 9.01 9.60
CA GLY A 124 7.02 10.38 9.31
C GLY A 124 6.05 11.09 8.38
N THR A 125 5.96 12.41 8.49
CA THR A 125 5.13 13.24 7.60
C THR A 125 5.88 13.71 6.36
N THR A 126 7.21 13.76 6.44
CA THR A 126 8.09 14.26 5.37
C THR A 126 9.23 13.29 5.12
N ILE A 127 9.69 13.18 3.88
CA ILE A 127 10.73 12.21 3.52
C ILE A 127 12.07 12.48 4.24
N LYS A 128 12.38 13.76 4.51
CA LYS A 128 13.57 14.18 5.25
C LYS A 128 13.64 13.59 6.67
N SER A 129 12.50 13.24 7.27
CA SER A 129 12.45 12.61 8.59
C SER A 129 13.00 11.19 8.61
N PHE A 130 13.13 10.55 7.44
CA PHE A 130 13.73 9.22 7.30
C PHE A 130 15.26 9.26 7.13
N ILE A 131 15.88 10.45 7.04
CA ILE A 131 17.34 10.55 7.02
C ILE A 131 17.86 10.24 8.42
N LYS A 132 18.86 9.34 8.50
CA LYS A 132 19.52 9.00 9.76
C LYS A 132 20.06 10.25 10.44
N ASN A 133 19.84 10.35 11.76
CA ASN A 133 20.34 11.47 12.57
C ASN A 133 21.84 11.70 12.35
N GLY A 134 22.23 12.98 12.17
CA GLY A 134 23.60 13.38 11.89
C GLY A 134 24.05 13.17 10.43
N LYS A 135 23.15 12.78 9.52
CA LYS A 135 23.42 12.67 8.07
C LYS A 135 22.63 13.70 7.28
N GLN A 136 23.15 14.06 6.12
CA GLN A 136 22.56 15.07 5.23
C GLN A 136 21.75 14.46 4.08
N THR A 137 22.01 13.20 3.76
CA THR A 137 21.39 12.50 2.63
C THR A 137 21.07 11.07 3.01
N ALA A 138 20.02 10.54 2.41
CA ALA A 138 19.69 9.12 2.42
C ALA A 138 19.45 8.63 0.99
N GLU A 139 19.71 7.34 0.78
CA GLU A 139 19.63 6.70 -0.52
C GLU A 139 19.00 5.32 -0.34
N LEU A 140 18.07 5.01 -1.25
CA LEU A 140 17.37 3.74 -1.34
C LEU A 140 17.58 3.19 -2.73
N GLU A 141 17.87 1.90 -2.85
CA GLU A 141 17.98 1.20 -4.12
C GLU A 141 17.17 -0.09 -4.04
N ILE A 142 16.24 -0.28 -4.97
CA ILE A 142 15.31 -1.41 -5.01
C ILE A 142 15.44 -2.09 -6.38
N HIS A 143 15.61 -3.41 -6.37
CA HIS A 143 15.75 -4.22 -7.57
C HIS A 143 14.43 -4.97 -7.80
N LEU A 144 13.80 -4.73 -8.94
CA LEU A 144 12.54 -5.33 -9.34
C LEU A 144 12.79 -6.27 -10.51
N ARG A 145 12.27 -7.49 -10.43
CA ARG A 145 12.35 -8.48 -11.50
C ARG A 145 11.57 -8.01 -12.72
N ASN A 146 12.16 -8.17 -13.90
CA ASN A 146 11.62 -7.72 -15.18
C ASN A 146 11.84 -8.76 -16.30
N ARG A 147 11.20 -9.91 -16.20
CA ARG A 147 11.40 -11.06 -17.11
C ARG A 147 10.08 -11.48 -17.75
N GLY A 148 10.14 -12.46 -18.65
CA GLY A 148 8.94 -13.03 -19.27
C GLY A 148 8.28 -12.11 -20.30
N ALA A 149 7.08 -12.50 -20.72
CA ALA A 149 6.32 -11.78 -21.76
C ALA A 149 5.83 -10.41 -21.30
N ASP A 150 5.53 -10.26 -20.01
CA ASP A 150 4.96 -9.04 -19.43
C ASP A 150 6.03 -8.06 -18.91
N ALA A 151 7.31 -8.30 -19.24
CA ALA A 151 8.41 -7.43 -18.87
C ALA A 151 8.21 -5.99 -19.39
N TYR A 152 8.46 -5.01 -18.54
CA TYR A 152 8.45 -3.60 -18.90
C TYR A 152 9.72 -3.24 -19.67
N LYS A 153 9.59 -2.92 -20.96
CA LYS A 153 10.67 -2.46 -21.85
C LYS A 153 11.97 -3.28 -21.66
N PRO A 154 11.94 -4.62 -21.87
CA PRO A 154 13.06 -5.52 -21.55
C PRO A 154 14.33 -5.21 -22.37
N THR A 155 14.20 -4.60 -23.55
CA THR A 155 15.33 -4.14 -24.37
C THR A 155 16.10 -2.99 -23.74
N GLU A 156 15.44 -2.11 -22.99
CA GLU A 156 16.05 -0.95 -22.33
C GLU A 156 16.59 -1.29 -20.94
N TYR A 157 15.79 -2.02 -20.15
CA TYR A 157 16.11 -2.30 -18.76
C TYR A 157 16.78 -3.66 -18.52
N GLY A 158 16.55 -4.64 -19.38
CA GLY A 158 16.93 -6.03 -19.16
C GLY A 158 16.09 -6.71 -18.08
N ASN A 159 16.63 -7.79 -17.52
CA ASN A 159 15.91 -8.74 -16.66
C ASN A 159 15.60 -8.24 -15.24
N THR A 160 16.13 -7.07 -14.86
CA THR A 160 15.94 -6.42 -13.55
C THR A 160 15.92 -4.91 -13.76
N ILE A 161 14.95 -4.23 -13.17
CA ILE A 161 14.87 -2.77 -13.10
C ILE A 161 15.38 -2.32 -11.73
N ILE A 162 16.30 -1.35 -11.72
CA ILE A 162 16.85 -0.80 -10.47
C ILE A 162 16.27 0.59 -10.24
N VAL A 163 15.49 0.75 -9.17
CA VAL A 163 14.92 2.03 -8.73
C VAL A 163 15.78 2.60 -7.61
N GLU A 164 16.50 3.69 -7.89
CA GLU A 164 17.23 4.49 -6.91
C GLU A 164 16.39 5.72 -6.54
N ARG A 165 16.18 5.94 -5.23
CA ARG A 165 15.65 7.19 -4.70
C ARG A 165 16.66 7.82 -3.76
N LYS A 166 17.07 9.06 -4.05
CA LYS A 166 17.97 9.84 -3.20
C LYS A 166 17.28 11.10 -2.72
N PHE A 167 17.41 11.40 -1.44
CA PHE A 167 16.85 12.61 -0.86
C PHE A 167 17.78 13.25 0.18
N THR A 168 17.67 14.57 0.32
CA THR A 168 18.55 15.41 1.13
C THR A 168 17.76 16.15 2.21
N LYS A 169 18.47 16.59 3.24
CA LYS A 169 17.89 17.36 4.35
C LYS A 169 17.35 18.72 3.89
N ASP A 170 17.96 19.27 2.85
CA ASP A 170 17.60 20.57 2.24
C ASP A 170 16.36 20.49 1.34
N GLY A 171 15.75 19.31 1.21
CA GLY A 171 14.48 19.10 0.50
C GLY A 171 14.62 18.55 -0.92
N GLY A 172 15.84 18.37 -1.42
CA GLY A 172 16.08 17.70 -2.70
C GLY A 172 15.64 16.23 -2.62
N SER A 173 14.87 15.77 -3.60
CA SER A 173 14.50 14.36 -3.76
C SER A 173 14.42 14.04 -5.24
N GLY A 174 15.03 12.94 -5.67
CA GLY A 174 14.99 12.52 -7.07
C GLY A 174 15.05 11.01 -7.21
N TYR A 175 14.58 10.55 -8.38
CA TYR A 175 14.64 9.16 -8.79
C TYR A 175 15.67 8.97 -9.88
N LYS A 176 16.25 7.76 -9.93
CA LYS A 176 16.93 7.24 -11.10
C LYS A 176 16.47 5.80 -11.30
N ILE A 177 16.01 5.50 -12.49
CA ILE A 177 15.56 4.18 -12.90
C ILE A 177 16.63 3.66 -13.86
N LYS A 178 17.27 2.56 -13.48
CA LYS A 178 18.43 2.02 -14.19
C LYS A 178 18.13 0.64 -14.75
N SER A 179 18.83 0.28 -15.82
CA SER A 179 18.89 -1.09 -16.33
C SER A 179 19.65 -2.00 -15.37
N LYS A 180 19.61 -3.32 -15.63
CA LYS A 180 20.38 -4.33 -14.92
C LYS A 180 21.89 -4.02 -14.82
N ASP A 181 22.44 -3.32 -15.81
CA ASP A 181 23.86 -2.97 -15.92
C ASP A 181 24.19 -1.65 -15.18
N GLY A 182 23.20 -1.03 -14.55
CA GLY A 182 23.34 0.22 -13.81
C GLY A 182 23.26 1.50 -14.66
N LYS A 183 22.97 1.38 -15.97
CA LYS A 183 22.76 2.53 -16.86
C LYS A 183 21.45 3.23 -16.51
N ILE A 184 21.48 4.54 -16.27
CA ILE A 184 20.28 5.33 -16.03
C ILE A 184 19.47 5.43 -17.34
N ILE A 185 18.23 4.98 -17.30
CA ILE A 185 17.28 5.04 -18.43
C ILE A 185 16.31 6.21 -18.23
N SER A 186 15.83 6.43 -17.00
CA SER A 186 14.96 7.56 -16.68
C SER A 186 15.21 8.12 -15.28
N SER A 187 14.77 9.35 -15.05
CA SER A 187 14.71 10.00 -13.74
C SER A 187 13.31 10.56 -13.44
N LYS A 188 12.33 10.32 -14.31
CA LYS A 188 10.97 10.85 -14.20
C LYS A 188 10.14 10.01 -13.25
N ARG A 189 9.23 10.66 -12.53
CA ARG A 189 8.33 9.96 -11.61
C ARG A 189 7.22 9.22 -12.34
N GLU A 190 6.81 9.75 -13.48
CA GLU A 190 5.78 9.18 -14.35
C GLU A 190 6.22 7.81 -14.87
N ASP A 191 7.49 7.69 -15.30
CA ASP A 191 8.05 6.42 -15.74
C ASP A 191 8.11 5.37 -14.61
N LEU A 192 8.36 5.81 -13.36
CA LEU A 192 8.28 4.93 -12.20
C LEU A 192 6.85 4.44 -11.98
N ASN A 193 5.85 5.33 -12.08
CA ASN A 193 4.45 4.94 -11.94
C ASN A 193 4.06 3.89 -12.99
N CYS A 194 4.44 4.09 -14.27
CA CYS A 194 4.18 3.10 -15.32
C CYS A 194 4.79 1.72 -15.02
N ILE A 195 5.99 1.67 -14.42
CA ILE A 195 6.62 0.40 -14.01
C ILE A 195 5.82 -0.26 -12.88
N LEU A 196 5.41 0.51 -11.88
CA LEU A 196 4.64 0.00 -10.75
C LEU A 196 3.25 -0.49 -11.19
N ASP A 197 2.62 0.21 -12.12
CA ASP A 197 1.33 -0.17 -12.70
C ASP A 197 1.47 -1.48 -13.50
N GLN A 198 2.48 -1.59 -14.38
CA GLN A 198 2.78 -2.81 -15.13
C GLN A 198 3.04 -4.00 -14.19
N PHE A 199 3.72 -3.77 -13.06
CA PHE A 199 4.06 -4.80 -12.09
C PHE A 199 2.99 -5.01 -11.01
N ASN A 200 1.89 -4.26 -11.07
CA ASN A 200 0.82 -4.26 -10.07
C ASN A 200 1.32 -4.07 -8.62
N ILE A 201 2.31 -3.19 -8.43
CA ILE A 201 2.88 -2.88 -7.11
C ILE A 201 2.16 -1.66 -6.52
N GLN A 202 1.26 -1.91 -5.57
CA GLN A 202 0.41 -0.87 -4.99
C GLN A 202 0.91 -0.41 -3.62
N VAL A 203 1.84 0.55 -3.61
CA VAL A 203 2.46 1.00 -2.36
C VAL A 203 1.56 1.84 -1.43
N ASP A 204 0.45 2.36 -1.96
CA ASP A 204 -0.52 3.15 -1.19
C ASP A 204 -1.74 2.32 -0.73
N ASN A 205 -1.83 1.04 -1.15
CA ASN A 205 -2.89 0.12 -0.76
C ASN A 205 -2.59 -0.49 0.63
N PRO A 206 -3.45 -0.24 1.64
CA PRO A 206 -3.22 -0.72 3.01
C PRO A 206 -3.30 -2.25 3.17
N VAL A 207 -3.86 -2.96 2.19
CA VAL A 207 -3.86 -4.44 2.17
C VAL A 207 -2.57 -5.00 1.57
N SER A 208 -1.98 -4.31 0.58
CA SER A 208 -0.66 -4.67 0.03
C SER A 208 0.46 -4.37 1.03
N ILE A 209 0.38 -3.23 1.73
CA ILE A 209 1.30 -2.87 2.81
C ILE A 209 0.51 -2.69 4.11
N LEU A 210 0.43 -3.78 4.85
CA LEU A 210 -0.22 -3.79 6.14
C LEU A 210 0.78 -3.45 7.25
N ASN A 211 0.87 -2.16 7.58
CA ASN A 211 1.71 -1.70 8.68
C ASN A 211 1.03 -1.95 10.06
N GLN A 212 1.79 -1.93 11.15
CA GLN A 212 1.28 -2.22 12.50
C GLN A 212 0.14 -1.27 12.93
N ASP A 213 0.26 0.02 12.60
CA ASP A 213 -0.70 1.04 13.03
C ASP A 213 -1.99 0.97 12.21
N THR A 214 -1.88 0.75 10.89
CA THR A 214 -2.99 0.46 9.98
C THR A 214 -3.73 -0.79 10.41
N SER A 215 -3.02 -1.87 10.77
CA SER A 215 -3.62 -3.11 11.28
C SER A 215 -4.44 -2.85 12.54
N ARG A 216 -3.83 -2.13 13.51
CA ARG A 216 -4.49 -1.80 14.78
C ARG A 216 -5.71 -0.91 14.55
N HIS A 217 -5.59 0.08 13.66
CA HIS A 217 -6.70 0.98 13.33
C HIS A 217 -7.85 0.23 12.66
N PHE A 218 -7.54 -0.67 11.72
CA PHE A 218 -8.54 -1.51 11.07
C PHE A 218 -9.31 -2.38 12.07
N LEU A 219 -8.62 -3.05 12.99
CA LEU A 219 -9.26 -3.89 14.01
C LEU A 219 -10.05 -3.10 15.04
N ASN A 220 -9.58 -1.90 15.40
CA ASN A 220 -10.23 -1.07 16.41
C ASN A 220 -11.31 -0.13 15.84
N SER A 221 -11.42 -0.01 14.52
CA SER A 221 -12.46 0.81 13.91
C SER A 221 -13.83 0.17 14.12
N LYS A 222 -14.66 0.84 14.93
CA LYS A 222 -16.04 0.45 15.21
C LYS A 222 -17.02 1.00 14.18
N SER A 223 -16.59 1.91 13.31
CA SER A 223 -17.44 2.60 12.35
C SER A 223 -17.64 1.75 11.08
N PRO A 224 -18.88 1.38 10.72
CA PRO A 224 -19.16 0.71 9.45
C PRO A 224 -18.68 1.51 8.24
N HIS A 225 -18.75 2.85 8.31
CA HIS A 225 -18.28 3.74 7.27
C HIS A 225 -16.77 3.61 7.01
N ASP A 226 -15.96 3.54 8.08
CA ASP A 226 -14.51 3.42 7.94
C ASP A 226 -14.11 2.06 7.36
N LYS A 227 -14.85 1.00 7.72
CA LYS A 227 -14.68 -0.34 7.12
C LYS A 227 -15.01 -0.33 5.64
N TYR A 228 -16.10 0.34 5.25
CA TYR A 228 -16.47 0.49 3.84
C TYR A 228 -15.42 1.28 3.06
N LYS A 229 -14.92 2.39 3.62
CA LYS A 229 -13.83 3.15 3.00
C LYS A 229 -12.55 2.34 2.86
N PHE A 230 -12.20 1.57 3.89
CA PHE A 230 -11.07 0.65 3.83
C PHE A 230 -11.25 -0.40 2.73
N PHE A 231 -12.44 -0.99 2.62
CA PHE A 231 -12.78 -1.94 1.57
C PHE A 231 -12.65 -1.33 0.17
N LEU A 232 -13.24 -0.16 -0.07
CA LEU A 232 -13.15 0.55 -1.36
C LEU A 232 -11.70 0.84 -1.76
N LYS A 233 -10.87 1.22 -0.80
CA LYS A 233 -9.44 1.47 -1.03
C LYS A 233 -8.69 0.18 -1.31
N ALA A 234 -8.96 -0.88 -0.56
CA ALA A 234 -8.33 -2.19 -0.69
C ALA A 234 -8.63 -2.85 -2.04
N THR A 235 -9.86 -2.75 -2.52
CA THR A 235 -10.33 -3.30 -3.79
C THR A 235 -10.09 -2.38 -4.98
N GLN A 236 -9.45 -1.22 -4.77
CA GLN A 236 -9.19 -0.19 -5.77
C GLN A 236 -10.46 0.40 -6.43
N LEU A 237 -11.65 0.16 -5.88
CA LEU A 237 -12.90 0.72 -6.39
C LEU A 237 -12.93 2.26 -6.25
N GLU A 238 -12.28 2.80 -5.20
CA GLU A 238 -12.12 4.25 -5.05
C GLU A 238 -11.30 4.86 -6.19
N GLN A 239 -10.20 4.19 -6.59
CA GLN A 239 -9.35 4.63 -7.71
C GLN A 239 -10.11 4.53 -9.03
N MET A 240 -10.76 3.40 -9.28
CA MET A 240 -11.58 3.18 -10.49
C MET A 240 -12.67 4.26 -10.64
N LYS A 241 -13.33 4.63 -9.54
CA LYS A 241 -14.32 5.72 -9.54
C LYS A 241 -13.68 7.06 -9.92
N ALA A 242 -12.52 7.38 -9.35
CA ALA A 242 -11.80 8.61 -9.66
C ALA A 242 -11.35 8.65 -11.14
N ASP A 243 -10.82 7.54 -11.64
CA ASP A 243 -10.40 7.42 -13.04
C ASP A 243 -11.57 7.61 -14.00
N TYR A 244 -12.74 7.02 -13.68
CA TYR A 244 -13.95 7.22 -14.47
C TYR A 244 -14.39 8.69 -14.49
N GLN A 245 -14.36 9.37 -13.35
CA GLN A 245 -14.69 10.80 -13.25
C GLN A 245 -13.73 11.66 -14.07
N THR A 246 -12.43 11.38 -14.00
CA THR A 246 -11.42 12.08 -14.81
C THR A 246 -11.61 11.80 -16.31
N ALA A 247 -11.91 10.56 -16.69
CA ALA A 247 -12.18 10.21 -18.08
C ALA A 247 -13.44 10.92 -18.62
N ASP A 248 -14.50 11.02 -17.82
CA ASP A 248 -15.72 11.74 -18.18
C ASP A 248 -15.45 13.25 -18.35
N GLN A 249 -14.68 13.86 -17.45
CA GLN A 249 -14.23 15.25 -17.57
C GLN A 249 -13.38 15.47 -18.85
N HIS A 250 -12.45 14.56 -19.14
CA HIS A 250 -11.65 14.62 -20.36
C HIS A 250 -12.51 14.48 -21.62
N ARG A 251 -13.57 13.65 -21.58
CA ARG A 251 -14.52 13.51 -22.68
C ARG A 251 -15.22 14.84 -22.96
N GLU A 252 -15.74 15.50 -21.93
CA GLU A 252 -16.43 16.80 -22.09
C GLU A 252 -15.49 17.88 -22.62
N VAL A 253 -14.29 18.03 -22.04
CA VAL A 253 -13.30 19.01 -22.53
C VAL A 253 -12.92 18.72 -23.98
N THR A 254 -12.73 17.46 -24.35
CA THR A 254 -12.37 17.08 -25.73
C THR A 254 -13.51 17.43 -26.69
N LYS A 255 -14.76 17.20 -26.29
CA LYS A 255 -15.94 17.55 -27.08
C LYS A 255 -16.03 19.06 -27.32
N GLU A 256 -15.85 19.88 -26.29
CA GLU A 256 -15.82 21.34 -26.44
C GLU A 256 -14.70 21.82 -27.38
N VAL A 257 -13.52 21.19 -27.31
CA VAL A 257 -12.39 21.52 -28.19
C VAL A 257 -12.70 21.15 -29.64
N ILE A 258 -13.37 20.02 -29.88
CA ILE A 258 -13.81 19.62 -31.21
C ILE A 258 -14.83 20.63 -31.76
N GLU A 259 -15.87 20.96 -31.00
CA GLU A 259 -16.90 21.93 -31.42
C GLU A 259 -16.31 23.30 -31.78
N LYS A 260 -15.38 23.82 -30.95
CA LYS A 260 -14.67 25.08 -31.25
C LYS A 260 -13.83 24.99 -32.52
N LYS A 261 -13.15 23.87 -32.77
CA LYS A 261 -12.35 23.68 -33.99
C LYS A 261 -13.23 23.56 -35.23
N GLU A 262 -14.38 22.89 -35.14
CA GLU A 262 -15.35 22.81 -36.24
C GLU A 262 -15.92 24.18 -36.59
N GLN A 263 -16.25 25.01 -35.59
CA GLN A 263 -16.70 26.39 -35.80
C GLN A 263 -15.62 27.22 -36.51
N LEU A 264 -14.37 27.19 -36.03
CA LEU A 264 -13.25 27.91 -36.66
C LEU A 264 -12.97 27.44 -38.09
N LEU A 265 -13.05 26.13 -38.35
CA LEU A 265 -12.94 25.58 -39.71
C LEU A 265 -14.04 26.12 -40.62
N SER A 266 -15.28 26.17 -40.13
CA SER A 266 -16.41 26.69 -40.91
C SER A 266 -16.30 28.19 -41.21
N GLU A 267 -15.78 29.00 -40.28
CA GLU A 267 -15.53 30.42 -40.47
C GLU A 267 -14.38 30.68 -41.45
N ASN A 268 -13.29 29.94 -41.34
CA ASN A 268 -12.17 30.03 -42.27
C ASN A 268 -12.57 29.62 -43.70
N HIS A 269 -13.47 28.65 -43.86
CA HIS A 269 -13.98 28.26 -45.17
C HIS A 269 -14.87 29.33 -45.80
N LYS A 270 -15.65 30.06 -44.99
CA LYS A 270 -16.47 31.20 -45.45
C LYS A 270 -15.64 32.42 -45.84
N ASN A 271 -14.52 32.65 -45.17
CA ASN A 271 -13.62 33.78 -45.45
C ASN A 271 -12.67 33.53 -46.65
N ALA A 272 -12.61 32.30 -47.17
CA ALA A 272 -11.77 31.92 -48.30
C ALA A 272 -12.50 31.92 -49.66
N ILE A 273 -13.81 32.21 -49.68
CA ILE A 273 -14.67 32.37 -50.87
C ILE A 273 -15.00 33.85 -51.03
#